data_AF-A0A413PIY6-F1
#
_entry.id   AF-A0A413PIY6-F1
#
_cell.length_a   1.000
_cell.length_b   1.000
_cell.length_c   1.000
_cell.angle_alpha   90.00
_cell.angle_beta   90.00
_cell.angle_gamma   90.00
#
_symmetry.space_group_name_H-M   'P 1'
#
loop_
_entity.id
_entity.type
_entity.pdbx_description
1 polymer ?
#
loop_
_entity_poly.entity_id
_entity_poly.type
_entity_poly.pdbx_seq_one_letter_code
_entity_poly.pdbx_strand_id
1 'polypeptide(L)' 'MTEDVVLYSIVNSLTSLPTVDKVQISLDGENDGMLLYNYKLSDMYEFNKDIVDSNDSTEKTEK' A
#
# COMPACT_ATOMS: atom_id res chain seq x y z
N MET A 1 2.78 -9.70 -8.67
CA MET A 1 3.64 -8.59 -8.19
C MET A 1 3.25 -7.34 -8.94
N THR A 2 2.22 -6.60 -8.50
CA THR A 2 1.94 -5.24 -9.04
C THR A 2 0.86 -4.47 -8.28
N GLU A 3 -0.24 -5.11 -7.87
CA GLU A 3 -1.42 -4.38 -7.35
C GLU A 3 -1.18 -3.79 -5.95
N ASP A 4 -0.56 -4.57 -5.06
CA ASP A 4 -0.14 -4.15 -3.73
C ASP A 4 0.81 -2.95 -3.79
N VAL A 5 1.72 -2.93 -4.77
CA VAL A 5 2.67 -1.83 -4.96
C VAL A 5 1.92 -0.55 -5.31
N VAL A 6 0.88 -0.61 -6.16
CA VAL A 6 0.07 0.56 -6.50
C VAL A 6 -0.63 1.10 -5.27
N LEU A 7 -1.37 0.25 -4.54
CA LEU A 7 -2.08 0.67 -3.33
C LEU A 7 -1.11 1.24 -2.29
N TYR A 8 -0.08 0.50 -1.92
CA TYR A 8 0.82 0.90 -0.85
C TYR A 8 1.78 2.01 -1.25
N SER A 9 2.02 2.27 -2.54
CA SER A 9 2.74 3.50 -2.95
C SER A 9 1.98 4.76 -2.57
N ILE A 10 0.65 4.74 -2.68
CA ILE A 10 -0.22 5.86 -2.30
C ILE A 10 -0.39 5.90 -0.79
N VAL A 11 -0.76 4.77 -0.18
CA VAL A 11 -1.02 4.67 1.27
C VAL A 11 0.23 5.07 2.05
N ASN A 12 1.39 4.47 1.75
CA ASN A 12 2.63 4.74 2.49
C ASN A 12 3.09 6.20 2.35
N SER A 13 2.88 6.81 1.17
CA SER A 13 3.24 8.21 0.95
C SER A 13 2.38 9.14 1.82
N LEU A 14 1.08 8.88 1.93
CA LEU A 14 0.16 9.70 2.72
C LEU A 14 0.32 9.46 4.23
N THR A 15 0.54 8.21 4.66
CA THR A 15 0.78 7.87 6.07
C THR A 15 2.18 8.26 6.56
N SER A 16 3.06 8.77 5.68
CA SER A 16 4.33 9.37 6.11
C SER A 16 4.13 10.67 6.88
N LEU A 17 2.95 11.28 6.75
CA LEU A 17 2.57 12.46 7.52
C LEU A 17 2.26 12.04 8.97
N PRO A 18 2.82 12.73 9.98
CA PRO A 18 2.76 12.30 11.39
C PRO A 18 1.35 12.32 12.00
N THR A 19 0.35 12.86 11.29
CA THR A 19 -1.04 12.98 11.73
C THR A 19 -1.99 12.08 10.94
N VAL A 20 -1.46 11.22 10.05
CA VAL A 20 -2.26 10.37 9.15
C VAL A 20 -1.91 8.92 9.40
N ASP A 21 -2.80 8.20 10.09
CA ASP A 21 -2.59 6.78 10.41
C ASP A 21 -3.12 5.84 9.32
N LYS A 22 -4.25 6.21 8.69
CA LYS A 22 -4.92 5.39 7.66
C LYS A 22 -5.43 6.24 6.50
N VAL A 23 -5.60 5.58 5.36
CA VAL A 23 -6.08 6.18 4.11
C VAL A 23 -7.24 5.35 3.55
N GLN A 24 -8.33 6.02 3.18
CA GLN A 24 -9.40 5.44 2.37
C GLN A 24 -9.29 5.99 0.95
N ILE A 25 -9.56 5.15 -0.05
CA ILE A 25 -9.61 5.56 -1.45
C ILE A 25 -11.07 5.59 -1.90
N SER A 26 -11.48 6.64 -2.60
CA SER A 26 -12.79 6.74 -3.24
C SER A 26 -12.62 6.99 -4.73
N LEU A 27 -13.57 6.51 -5.53
CA LEU A 27 -13.65 6.75 -6.95
C LEU A 27 -14.91 7.57 -7.22
N ASP A 28 -14.77 8.77 -7.76
CA ASP A 28 -15.87 9.72 -7.97
C ASP A 28 -16.72 10.00 -6.71
N GLY A 29 -16.10 9.88 -5.53
CA GLY A 29 -16.75 10.06 -4.23
C GLY A 29 -17.38 8.80 -3.64
N GLU A 30 -17.42 7.69 -4.39
CA GLU A 30 -17.99 6.41 -3.96
C GLU A 30 -16.91 5.45 -3.42
N ASN A 31 -17.30 4.56 -2.52
CA ASN A 31 -16.41 3.58 -1.88
C ASN A 31 -16.96 2.14 -1.82
N ASP A 32 -18.01 1.83 -2.57
CA ASP A 32 -18.65 0.52 -2.60
C ASP A 32 -17.96 -0.49 -3.53
N GLY A 33 -16.96 -0.03 -4.29
CA GLY A 33 -16.23 -0.82 -5.28
C GLY A 33 -14.93 -1.47 -4.80
N MET A 34 -14.20 -2.03 -5.76
CA MET A 34 -12.87 -2.60 -5.57
C MET A 34 -11.83 -1.86 -6.40
N LEU A 35 -10.70 -1.52 -5.78
CA LEU A 35 -9.47 -1.16 -6.46
C LEU A 35 -8.72 -2.43 -6.86
N LEU A 36 -8.32 -2.52 -8.14
CA LEU A 36 -7.49 -3.61 -8.67
C LEU A 36 -8.00 -5.01 -8.28
N TYR A 37 -9.33 -5.20 -8.31
CA TYR A 37 -10.04 -6.45 -8.03
C TYR A 37 -9.94 -7.03 -6.60
N ASN A 38 -8.96 -6.64 -5.80
CA ASN A 38 -8.63 -7.31 -4.53
C ASN A 38 -8.75 -6.40 -3.30
N TYR A 39 -8.91 -5.08 -3.51
CA TYR A 39 -8.93 -4.10 -2.43
C TYR A 39 -10.26 -3.36 -2.37
N LYS A 40 -11.00 -3.48 -1.28
CA LYS A 40 -12.26 -2.76 -1.13
C LYS A 40 -12.01 -1.28 -0.87
N LEU A 41 -12.67 -0.42 -1.65
CA LEU A 41 -12.60 1.03 -1.45
C LEU A 41 -13.19 1.46 -0.09
N SER A 42 -14.08 0.64 0.48
CA SER A 42 -14.68 0.85 1.80
C SER A 42 -13.69 0.69 2.95
N ASP A 43 -12.56 0.01 2.71
CA ASP A 43 -11.58 -0.29 3.73
C ASP A 43 -10.59 0.88 3.88
N MET A 44 -10.10 1.05 5.10
CA MET A 44 -8.99 1.96 5.39
C MET A 44 -7.69 1.18 5.45
N TYR A 45 -6.68 1.68 4.75
CA TYR A 45 -5.37 1.05 4.63
C TYR A 45 -4.33 1.80 5.46
N GLU A 46 -3.46 1.04 6.10
CA GLU A 46 -2.36 1.52 6.93
C GLU A 46 -1.02 1.33 6.21
N PHE A 47 0.01 1.99 6.73
CA PHE A 47 1.38 1.83 6.23
C PHE A 47 1.79 0.36 6.21
N ASN A 48 2.29 -0.11 5.07
CA ASN A 48 2.83 -1.45 4.92
C ASN A 48 4.33 -1.41 4.61
N LYS A 49 5.13 -1.91 5.56
CA LYS A 49 6.60 -1.94 5.49
C LYS A 49 7.12 -3.03 4.55
N ASP A 50 6.36 -4.10 4.33
CA ASP A 50 6.78 -5.26 3.53
C ASP A 50 6.98 -4.90 2.05
N ILE A 51 6.29 -3.85 1.57
CA ILE A 51 6.43 -3.34 0.21
C ILE A 51 7.68 -2.45 0.04
N VAL A 52 8.12 -1.78 1.11
CA VAL A 52 9.28 -0.88 1.10
C VAL A 52 10.59 -1.67 1.28
N ASP A 53 10.55 -2.72 2.10
CA ASP A 53 11.71 -3.55 2.45
C ASP A 53 11.99 -4.66 1.40
N SER A 54 11.61 -4.47 0.13
CA SER A 54 11.95 -5.40 -0.97
C SER A 54 13.48 -5.49 -1.25
N ASN A 55 14.33 -4.94 -0.39
CA ASN A 55 15.78 -5.05 -0.42
C ASN A 55 16.32 -5.51 0.95
N ASP A 56 16.13 -6.79 1.29
CA ASP A 56 17.20 -7.58 1.94
C ASP A 56 16.83 -9.07 2.08
N SER A 57 17.17 -9.86 1.05
CA SER A 57 17.66 -11.25 1.15
C SER A 57 18.01 -11.83 -0.23
N THR A 58 18.89 -11.16 -0.97
CA THR A 58 19.80 -11.84 -1.91
C THR A 58 21.16 -11.16 -1.90
N GLU A 59 21.81 -11.05 -0.74
CA GLU A 59 23.27 -11.12 -0.71
C GLU A 59 23.66 -12.59 -0.86
N LYS A 60 24.08 -12.97 -2.07
CA LYS A 60 24.78 -14.23 -2.29
C LYS A 60 26.21 -14.06 -1.74
N THR A 61 26.43 -14.39 -0.47
CA THR A 61 27.79 -14.56 0.06
C THR A 61 28.37 -15.83 -0.57
N GLU A 62 29.07 -15.68 -1.71
CA GLU A 62 29.97 -16.72 -2.19
C GLU A 62 31.25 -16.67 -1.36
N LYS A 63 31.51 -17.76 -0.64
CA LYS A 63 32.79 -18.09 -0.01
C LYS A 63 33.55 -19.05 -0.93
#